data_AF-A0A6C0V1D2-F1
#
_entry.id   AF-A0A6C0V1D2-F1
#
_cell.length_a   1.000
_cell.length_b   1.000
_cell.length_c   1.000
_cell.angle_alpha   90.00
_cell.angle_beta   90.00
_cell.angle_gamma   90.00
#
_symmetry.space_group_name_H-M   'P 1'
#
loop_
_entity.id
_entity.type
_entity.pdbx_description
1 polymer ?
#
loop_
_entity_poly.entity_id
_entity_poly.type
_entity_poly.pdbx_seq_one_letter_code
_entity_poly.pdbx_strand_id
1 'polypeptide(L)'
;MSEADSKKFARRTQDHLNGYIKFADQKASILLTAQLAFIGLYSNIIKTSWENSASCFKLASAITILFGLIATGLAGWTIYPRTPDTQQGLMLWSGIKDMGETKYKKKIKSLESDDVFDEILDENHKLAIVAENKYRNLRISLISTGLMLLFALLAVILLL
;
A
#
# COMPACT_ATOMS: atom_id res chain seq x y z
N MET A 1 -31.17 -17.26 -1.81
CA MET A 1 -30.11 -17.00 -2.82
C MET A 1 -29.63 -18.35 -3.31
N SER A 2 -29.50 -18.57 -4.62
CA SER A 2 -29.06 -19.89 -5.10
C SER A 2 -27.57 -20.10 -4.80
N GLU A 3 -27.13 -21.36 -4.74
CA GLU A 3 -25.72 -21.71 -4.56
C GLU A 3 -24.83 -21.14 -5.68
N ALA A 4 -25.35 -21.16 -6.92
CA ALA A 4 -24.69 -20.56 -8.07
C ALA A 4 -24.51 -19.04 -7.93
N ASP A 5 -25.50 -18.34 -7.37
CA ASP A 5 -25.41 -16.89 -7.10
C ASP A 5 -24.34 -16.57 -6.06
N SER A 6 -24.23 -17.40 -5.02
CA SER A 6 -23.27 -17.22 -3.93
C SER A 6 -21.82 -17.40 -4.43
N LYS A 7 -21.56 -18.45 -5.23
CA LYS A 7 -20.25 -18.68 -5.87
C LYS A 7 -19.87 -17.54 -6.82
N LYS A 8 -20.84 -17.02 -7.59
CA LYS A 8 -20.63 -15.87 -8.48
C LYS A 8 -20.32 -14.59 -7.70
N PHE A 9 -21.02 -14.35 -6.60
CA PHE A 9 -20.76 -13.21 -5.73
C PHE A 9 -19.35 -13.27 -5.12
N ALA A 10 -18.93 -14.43 -4.59
CA ALA A 10 -17.61 -14.60 -4.01
C ALA A 10 -16.48 -14.33 -5.01
N ARG A 11 -16.60 -14.81 -6.25
CA ARG A 11 -15.63 -14.51 -7.33
C ARG A 11 -15.59 -13.02 -7.67
N ARG A 12 -16.75 -12.38 -7.78
CA ARG A 12 -16.82 -10.92 -8.03
C ARG A 12 -16.20 -10.13 -6.89
N THR A 13 -16.36 -10.56 -5.64
CA THR A 13 -15.69 -9.96 -4.49
C THR A 13 -14.16 -10.11 -4.59
N GLN A 14 -13.67 -11.27 -5.03
CA GLN A 14 -12.24 -11.51 -5.25
C GLN A 14 -11.66 -10.53 -6.28
N ASP A 15 -12.34 -10.38 -7.42
CA ASP A 15 -11.95 -9.41 -8.46
C ASP A 15 -11.96 -7.98 -7.93
N HIS A 16 -12.99 -7.63 -7.14
CA HIS A 16 -13.14 -6.31 -6.54
C HIS A 16 -12.02 -5.98 -5.55
N LEU A 17 -11.66 -6.94 -4.68
CA LEU A 17 -10.56 -6.79 -3.72
C LEU A 17 -9.20 -6.66 -4.42
N ASN A 18 -8.95 -7.48 -5.45
CA ASN A 18 -7.76 -7.34 -6.29
C ASN A 18 -7.72 -5.96 -6.97
N GLY A 19 -8.87 -5.46 -7.44
CA GLY A 19 -9.01 -4.11 -7.95
C GLY A 19 -8.61 -3.05 -6.92
N TYR A 20 -9.11 -3.13 -5.69
CA TYR A 20 -8.74 -2.21 -4.62
C TYR A 20 -7.25 -2.21 -4.30
N ILE A 21 -6.61 -3.38 -4.27
CA ILE A 21 -5.17 -3.49 -4.07
C ILE A 21 -4.42 -2.78 -5.21
N LYS A 22 -4.78 -3.05 -6.47
CA LYS A 22 -4.17 -2.37 -7.64
C LYS A 22 -4.33 -0.85 -7.58
N PHE A 23 -5.51 -0.36 -7.21
CA PHE A 23 -5.75 1.07 -7.08
C PHE A 23 -4.96 1.70 -5.92
N ALA A 24 -4.81 0.99 -4.80
CA ALA A 24 -3.98 1.46 -3.70
C ALA A 24 -2.51 1.59 -4.13
N ASP A 25 -1.99 0.61 -4.88
CA ASP A 25 -0.62 0.61 -5.38
C ASP A 25 -0.39 1.72 -6.40
N GLN A 26 -1.34 1.95 -7.32
CA GLN A 26 -1.28 3.07 -8.26
C GLN A 26 -1.25 4.43 -7.54
N LYS A 27 -2.17 4.65 -6.58
CA LYS A 27 -2.20 5.89 -5.79
C LYS A 27 -0.92 6.09 -5.00
N ALA A 28 -0.42 5.04 -4.36
CA ALA A 28 0.83 5.09 -3.61
C ALA A 28 2.03 5.39 -4.51
N SER A 29 2.09 4.83 -5.72
CA SER A 29 3.17 5.10 -6.68
C SER A 29 3.17 6.55 -7.17
N ILE A 30 1.99 7.10 -7.49
CA ILE A 30 1.86 8.51 -7.88
C ILE A 30 2.30 9.41 -6.73
N LEU A 31 1.80 9.12 -5.52
CA LEU A 31 2.11 9.88 -4.32
C LEU A 31 3.61 9.85 -3.99
N LEU A 32 4.23 8.67 -4.08
CA LEU A 32 5.66 8.47 -3.84
C LEU A 32 6.52 9.32 -4.79
N THR A 33 6.20 9.31 -6.09
CA THR A 33 6.91 10.12 -7.08
C THR A 33 6.81 11.61 -6.75
N ALA A 34 5.60 12.10 -6.40
CA ALA A 34 5.40 13.49 -6.03
C ALA A 34 6.17 13.87 -4.76
N GLN A 35 6.17 13.01 -3.75
CA GLN A 35 6.90 13.23 -2.50
C GLN A 35 8.42 13.28 -2.72
N LEU A 36 8.97 12.35 -3.50
CA LEU A 36 10.41 12.34 -3.81
C LEU A 36 10.83 13.58 -4.60
N ALA A 37 10.04 13.99 -5.59
CA ALA A 37 10.26 15.22 -6.33
C ALA A 37 10.24 16.44 -5.41
N PHE A 38 9.24 16.51 -4.51
CA PHE A 38 9.13 17.58 -3.52
C PHE A 38 10.34 17.65 -2.59
N ILE A 39 10.76 16.52 -2.01
CA ILE A 39 11.94 16.45 -1.14
C ILE A 39 13.19 16.91 -1.89
N GLY A 40 13.37 16.48 -3.14
CA GLY A 40 14.47 16.91 -4.00
C GLY A 40 14.50 18.43 -4.17
N LEU A 41 13.37 19.04 -4.52
CA LEU A 41 13.26 20.50 -4.69
C LEU A 41 13.47 21.25 -3.36
N TYR A 42 12.82 20.81 -2.28
CA TYR A 42 12.90 21.44 -0.98
C TYR A 42 14.32 21.40 -0.39
N SER A 43 15.10 20.36 -0.72
CA SER A 43 16.50 20.25 -0.29
C SER A 43 17.38 21.41 -0.79
N ASN A 44 17.07 21.99 -1.95
CA ASN A 44 17.81 23.13 -2.49
C ASN A 44 17.56 24.40 -1.67
N ILE A 45 16.33 24.61 -1.21
CA ILE A 45 15.95 25.73 -0.33
C ILE A 45 16.71 25.62 0.99
N ILE A 46 16.69 24.43 1.61
CA ILE A 46 17.41 24.18 2.86
C ILE A 46 18.90 24.49 2.68
N LYS A 47 19.56 23.92 1.67
CA LYS A 47 21.01 24.12 1.44
C LYS A 47 21.39 25.59 1.30
N THR A 48 20.58 26.37 0.62
CA THR A 48 20.89 27.78 0.34
C THR A 48 20.70 28.66 1.57
N SER A 49 19.72 28.31 2.40
CA SER A 49 19.24 29.18 3.46
C SER A 49 19.71 28.79 4.86
N TRP A 50 20.17 27.55 5.07
CA TRP A 50 20.35 26.97 6.40
C TRP A 50 21.22 27.79 7.36
N GLU A 51 22.40 28.24 6.94
CA GLU A 51 23.37 28.88 7.84
C GLU A 51 22.84 30.20 8.40
N ASN A 52 22.22 31.02 7.55
CA ASN A 52 21.78 32.38 7.89
C ASN A 52 20.31 32.48 8.35
N SER A 53 19.60 31.35 8.44
CA SER A 53 18.17 31.34 8.79
C SER A 53 17.91 31.31 10.30
N ALA A 54 16.80 31.91 10.69
CA ALA A 54 16.28 31.88 12.06
C ALA A 54 16.00 30.44 12.54
N SER A 55 16.03 30.23 13.86
CA SER A 55 15.73 28.93 14.48
C SER A 55 14.34 28.40 14.11
N CYS A 56 13.35 29.27 13.93
CA CYS A 56 12.00 28.90 13.53
C CYS A 56 11.96 28.26 12.12
N PHE A 57 12.73 28.79 11.17
CA PHE A 57 12.90 28.18 9.84
C PHE A 57 13.48 26.77 9.96
N LYS A 58 14.58 26.63 10.72
CA LYS A 58 15.26 25.33 10.92
C LYS A 58 14.33 24.30 11.53
N LEU A 59 13.53 24.71 12.53
CA LEU A 59 12.55 23.84 13.16
C LEU A 59 11.44 23.43 12.18
N ALA A 60 10.86 24.38 11.44
CA ALA A 60 9.84 24.09 10.44
C ALA A 60 10.36 23.14 9.35
N SER A 61 11.57 23.38 8.83
CA SER A 61 12.22 22.50 7.84
C SER A 61 12.52 21.10 8.38
N ALA A 62 12.93 20.99 9.65
CA ALA A 62 13.14 19.68 10.28
C ALA A 62 11.83 18.88 10.38
N ILE A 63 10.74 19.55 10.75
CA ILE A 63 9.40 18.94 10.80
C ILE A 63 8.92 18.54 9.40
N THR A 64 9.15 19.38 8.38
CA THR A 64 8.88 19.06 6.97
C THR A 64 9.60 17.78 6.55
N ILE A 65 10.91 17.68 6.84
CA ILE A 65 11.70 16.49 6.50
C ILE A 65 11.14 15.26 7.22
N LEU A 66 10.85 15.36 8.52
CA LEU A 66 10.31 14.25 9.30
C LEU A 66 9.01 13.71 8.69
N PHE A 67 8.04 14.58 8.41
CA PHE A 67 6.78 14.16 7.79
C PHE A 67 6.96 13.67 6.35
N GLY A 68 7.90 14.27 5.59
CA GLY A 68 8.25 13.79 4.26
C GLY A 68 8.79 12.36 4.28
N LEU A 69 9.71 12.04 5.18
CA LEU A 69 10.24 10.68 5.35
C LEU A 69 9.16 9.69 5.75
N ILE A 70 8.28 10.04 6.69
CA ILE A 70 7.14 9.19 7.08
C ILE A 70 6.22 8.96 5.87
N ALA A 71 5.89 10.02 5.14
CA ALA A 71 4.98 9.95 4.00
C ALA A 71 5.54 9.06 2.88
N THR A 72 6.80 9.30 2.48
CA THR A 72 7.54 8.50 1.48
C THR A 72 7.71 7.05 1.92
N GLY A 73 8.09 6.82 3.18
CA GLY A 73 8.26 5.48 3.72
C GLY A 73 6.97 4.66 3.66
N LEU A 74 5.83 5.26 4.05
CA LEU A 74 4.53 4.59 4.02
C LEU A 74 3.99 4.39 2.60
N ALA A 75 4.24 5.33 1.68
CA ALA A 75 3.88 5.17 0.27
C ALA A 75 4.66 4.01 -0.36
N GLY A 76 5.99 3.96 -0.14
CA GLY A 76 6.83 2.83 -0.56
C GLY A 76 6.40 1.50 0.07
N TRP A 77 6.11 1.50 1.38
CA TRP A 77 5.64 0.32 2.10
C TRP A 77 4.28 -0.18 1.59
N THR A 78 3.44 0.70 1.04
CA THR A 78 2.16 0.34 0.43
C THR A 78 2.37 -0.44 -0.86
N ILE A 79 3.32 -0.04 -1.70
CA ILE A 79 3.63 -0.67 -2.99
C ILE A 79 4.36 -2.01 -2.79
N TYR A 80 5.13 -2.15 -1.71
CA TYR A 80 5.89 -3.37 -1.44
C TYR A 80 4.98 -4.62 -1.51
N PRO A 81 5.38 -5.67 -2.25
CA PRO A 81 4.56 -6.85 -2.42
C PRO A 81 4.35 -7.54 -1.08
N ARG A 82 3.08 -7.63 -0.65
CA ARG A 82 2.68 -8.38 0.53
C ARG A 82 1.89 -9.59 0.10
N THR A 83 2.49 -10.75 0.24
CA THR A 83 1.80 -12.03 0.10
C THR A 83 1.39 -12.47 1.50
N PRO A 84 0.11 -12.82 1.74
CA PRO A 84 -0.29 -13.48 2.98
C PRO A 84 0.57 -14.73 3.18
N ASP A 85 1.20 -14.86 4.34
CA ASP A 85 2.07 -15.99 4.65
C ASP A 85 1.21 -17.20 5.01
N THR A 86 0.81 -17.97 4.01
CA THR A 86 0.16 -19.27 4.23
C THR A 86 0.64 -20.29 3.19
N GLN A 87 1.20 -21.39 3.67
CA GLN A 87 1.73 -22.52 2.89
C GLN A 87 0.64 -23.35 2.18
N GLN A 88 -0.63 -22.90 2.17
CA GLN A 88 -1.77 -23.76 1.83
C GLN A 88 -2.82 -23.17 0.88
N GLY A 89 -2.71 -21.89 0.48
CA GLY A 89 -3.66 -21.31 -0.47
C GLY A 89 -3.51 -21.92 -1.87
N LEU A 90 -4.60 -22.39 -2.45
CA LEU A 90 -4.61 -23.07 -3.74
C LEU A 90 -4.60 -22.12 -4.94
N MET A 91 -5.01 -20.85 -4.79
CA MET A 91 -4.82 -19.84 -5.84
C MET A 91 -3.66 -18.87 -5.56
N LEU A 92 -3.00 -18.99 -4.41
CA LEU A 92 -1.79 -18.23 -4.10
C LEU A 92 -0.58 -18.80 -4.85
N TRP A 93 0.13 -17.94 -5.60
CA TRP A 93 1.29 -18.36 -6.40
C TRP A 93 2.39 -19.04 -5.57
N SER A 94 2.60 -18.60 -4.32
CA SER A 94 3.55 -19.22 -3.39
C SER A 94 3.09 -20.63 -3.00
N GLY A 95 1.81 -20.80 -2.66
CA GLY A 95 1.21 -22.09 -2.33
C GLY A 95 1.26 -23.08 -3.50
N ILE A 96 0.97 -22.63 -4.73
CA ILE A 96 1.08 -23.44 -5.95
C ILE A 96 2.53 -23.90 -6.16
N LYS A 97 3.49 -22.98 -6.05
CA LYS A 97 4.91 -23.26 -6.21
C LYS A 97 5.40 -24.27 -5.17
N ASP A 98 5.06 -24.07 -3.89
CA ASP A 98 5.53 -24.89 -2.78
C ASP A 98 4.90 -26.30 -2.78
N MET A 99 3.68 -26.44 -3.30
CA MET A 99 3.00 -27.73 -3.40
C MET A 99 3.59 -28.63 -4.50
N GLY A 100 4.13 -28.06 -5.57
CA GLY A 100 4.65 -28.78 -6.73
C GLY A 100 3.55 -29.28 -7.68
N GLU A 101 3.87 -29.35 -8.97
CA GLU A 101 2.90 -29.55 -10.05
C GLU A 101 1.99 -30.79 -9.87
N THR A 102 2.58 -31.96 -9.59
CA THR A 102 1.82 -33.22 -9.48
C THR A 102 0.84 -33.20 -8.32
N LYS A 103 1.28 -32.70 -7.16
CA LYS A 103 0.47 -32.63 -5.94
C LYS A 103 -0.63 -31.57 -6.10
N TYR A 104 -0.31 -30.43 -6.70
CA TYR A 104 -1.28 -29.39 -7.02
C TYR A 104 -2.38 -29.91 -7.98
N LYS A 105 -1.99 -30.54 -9.09
CA LYS A 105 -2.96 -31.15 -10.04
C LYS A 105 -3.87 -32.17 -9.35
N LYS A 106 -3.30 -33.04 -8.49
CA LYS A 106 -4.07 -34.03 -7.75
C LYS A 106 -5.07 -33.34 -6.80
N LYS A 107 -4.61 -32.34 -6.04
CA LYS A 107 -5.43 -31.61 -5.07
C LYS A 107 -6.58 -30.87 -5.75
N ILE A 108 -6.32 -30.15 -6.84
CA ILE A 108 -7.36 -29.44 -7.62
C ILE A 108 -8.39 -30.42 -8.19
N LYS A 109 -7.96 -31.56 -8.74
CA LYS A 109 -8.88 -32.58 -9.27
C LYS A 109 -9.72 -33.27 -8.20
N SER A 110 -9.29 -33.24 -6.94
CA SER A 110 -10.01 -33.87 -5.83
C SER A 110 -10.92 -32.91 -5.06
N LEU A 111 -10.95 -31.61 -5.41
CA LEU A 111 -11.83 -30.65 -4.74
C LEU A 111 -13.27 -30.90 -5.18
N GLU A 112 -14.17 -30.98 -4.20
CA GLU A 112 -15.59 -30.91 -4.45
C GLU A 112 -16.03 -29.46 -4.69
N SER A 113 -17.26 -29.28 -5.17
CA SER A 113 -17.75 -27.95 -5.55
C SER A 113 -17.84 -26.99 -4.36
N ASP A 114 -17.96 -27.55 -3.15
CA ASP A 114 -18.07 -26.80 -1.90
C ASP A 114 -16.68 -26.44 -1.37
N ASP A 115 -15.71 -27.35 -1.47
CA ASP A 115 -14.30 -27.05 -1.13
C ASP A 115 -13.73 -25.89 -1.97
N VAL A 116 -14.12 -25.80 -3.25
CA VAL A 116 -13.72 -24.69 -4.13
C VAL A 116 -14.32 -23.37 -3.67
N PHE A 117 -15.54 -23.40 -3.14
CA PHE A 117 -16.20 -22.19 -2.65
C PHE A 117 -15.54 -21.69 -1.37
N ASP A 118 -15.25 -22.58 -0.43
CA ASP A 118 -14.55 -22.26 0.81
C ASP A 118 -13.16 -21.67 0.54
N GLU A 119 -12.41 -22.23 -0.42
CA GLU A 119 -11.11 -21.68 -0.83
C GLU A 119 -11.23 -20.23 -1.34
N ILE A 120 -12.27 -19.91 -2.13
CA ILE A 120 -12.50 -18.54 -2.62
C ILE A 120 -12.84 -17.60 -1.46
N LEU A 121 -13.61 -18.05 -0.47
CA LEU A 121 -13.96 -17.25 0.70
C LEU A 121 -12.73 -16.95 1.56
N ASP A 122 -11.87 -17.94 1.79
CA ASP A 122 -10.60 -17.79 2.51
C ASP A 122 -9.68 -16.78 1.81
N GLU A 123 -9.58 -16.85 0.49
CA GLU A 123 -8.81 -15.88 -0.28
C GLU A 123 -9.40 -14.48 -0.23
N ASN A 124 -10.72 -14.34 -0.32
CA ASN A 124 -11.38 -13.05 -0.14
C ASN A 124 -11.04 -12.42 1.21
N HIS A 125 -11.06 -13.23 2.28
CA HIS A 125 -10.68 -12.74 3.61
C HIS A 125 -9.22 -12.26 3.64
N LYS A 126 -8.29 -13.05 3.08
CA LYS A 126 -6.87 -12.69 3.01
C LYS A 126 -6.64 -11.42 2.17
N LEU A 127 -7.30 -11.30 1.01
CA LEU A 127 -7.23 -10.12 0.15
C LEU A 127 -7.79 -8.87 0.85
N ALA A 128 -8.87 -9.01 1.63
CA ALA A 128 -9.42 -7.92 2.41
C ALA A 128 -8.43 -7.38 3.45
N ILE A 129 -7.72 -8.27 4.16
CA ILE A 129 -6.64 -7.87 5.10
C ILE A 129 -5.52 -7.12 4.37
N VAL A 130 -5.10 -7.59 3.19
CA VAL A 130 -4.07 -6.89 2.40
C VAL A 130 -4.56 -5.51 1.96
N ALA A 131 -5.79 -5.43 1.46
CA ALA A 131 -6.40 -4.18 1.03
C ALA A 131 -6.50 -3.17 2.18
N GLU A 132 -7.04 -3.59 3.33
CA GLU A 132 -7.16 -2.74 4.53
C GLU A 132 -5.79 -2.19 4.94
N ASN A 133 -4.77 -3.05 5.04
CA ASN A 133 -3.44 -2.63 5.43
C ASN A 133 -2.81 -1.65 4.42
N LYS A 134 -3.04 -1.83 3.11
CA LYS A 134 -2.57 -0.89 2.08
C LYS A 134 -3.28 0.46 2.20
N TYR A 135 -4.61 0.47 2.34
CA TYR A 135 -5.37 1.71 2.50
C TYR A 135 -5.06 2.44 3.81
N ARG A 136 -4.79 1.73 4.91
CA ARG A 136 -4.34 2.34 6.17
C ARG A 136 -3.02 3.09 5.98
N ASN A 137 -2.02 2.45 5.37
CA ASN A 137 -0.73 3.08 5.11
C ASN A 137 -0.86 4.26 4.14
N LEU A 138 -1.66 4.12 3.09
CA LEU A 138 -1.94 5.20 2.14
C LEU A 138 -2.59 6.41 2.81
N ARG A 139 -3.56 6.18 3.72
CA ARG A 139 -4.23 7.26 4.47
C ARG A 139 -3.23 8.02 5.35
N ILE A 140 -2.38 7.31 6.08
CA ILE A 140 -1.37 7.94 6.93
C ILE A 140 -0.33 8.67 6.07
N SER A 141 0.10 8.09 4.95
CA SER A 141 1.00 8.75 3.99
C SER A 141 0.42 10.07 3.45
N LEU A 142 -0.87 10.09 3.10
CA LEU A 142 -1.57 11.30 2.66
C LEU A 142 -1.64 12.38 3.75
N ILE A 143 -1.98 11.99 5.00
CA ILE A 143 -2.01 12.94 6.13
C ILE A 143 -0.61 13.52 6.37
N SER A 144 0.42 12.67 6.41
CA SER A 144 1.81 13.11 6.55
C SER A 144 2.26 14.00 5.39
N THR A 145 1.79 13.75 4.16
CA THR A 145 2.05 14.63 3.01
C THR A 145 1.43 16.01 3.23
N GLY A 146 0.19 16.08 3.72
CA GLY A 146 -0.46 17.35 4.06
C GLY A 146 0.32 18.14 5.11
N LEU A 147 0.78 17.46 6.17
CA LEU A 147 1.61 18.08 7.22
C LEU A 147 2.97 18.54 6.69
N MET A 148 3.64 17.71 5.87
CA MET A 148 4.89 18.06 5.20
C MET A 148 4.75 19.37 4.42
N LEU A 149 3.71 19.50 3.59
CA LEU A 149 3.46 20.71 2.79
C LEU A 149 3.13 21.92 3.66
N LEU A 150 2.33 21.74 4.71
CA LEU A 150 1.99 22.82 5.65
C LEU A 150 3.24 23.40 6.32
N PHE A 151 4.11 22.55 6.88
CA PHE A 151 5.35 23.01 7.50
C PHE A 151 6.36 23.56 6.49
N ALA A 152 6.34 23.05 5.25
CA ALA A 152 7.21 23.58 4.21
C ALA A 152 6.82 25.02 3.83
N LEU A 153 5.51 25.28 3.72
CA LEU A 153 5.00 26.63 3.49
C LEU A 153 5.34 27.57 4.64
N LEU A 154 5.17 27.12 5.89
CA LEU A 154 5.58 27.88 7.06
C LEU A 154 7.08 28.20 7.04
N ALA A 155 7.92 27.24 6.69
CA ALA A 155 9.36 27.47 6.55
C ALA A 155 9.65 28.52 5.49
N VAL A 156 9.02 28.44 4.30
CA VAL A 156 9.22 29.45 3.25
C VAL A 156 8.78 30.84 3.70
N ILE A 157 7.66 30.95 4.42
CA ILE A 157 7.19 32.24 4.97
C ILE A 157 8.18 32.80 6.00
N LEU A 158 8.74 31.93 6.86
CA LEU A 158 9.73 32.31 7.87
C LEU A 158 11.11 32.63 7.29
N LEU A 159 11.32 32.36 6.00
CA LEU A 159 12.52 32.70 5.25
C LEU A 159 12.46 34.12 4.65
N LEU A 160 11.25 34.57 4.27
CA LEU A 160 10.99 35.88 3.69
C LEU A 160 11.07 36.99 4.75
#